data_AF-A0A9N9QP95-F1
#
_entry.id   AF-A0A9N9QP95-F1
#
_cell.length_a   1.000
_cell.length_b   1.000
_cell.length_c   1.000
_cell.angle_alpha   90.00
_cell.angle_beta   90.00
_cell.angle_gamma   90.00
#
_symmetry.space_group_name_H-M   'P 1'
#
loop_
_entity.id
_entity.type
_entity.pdbx_description
1 polymer ?
#
loop_
_entity_poly.entity_id
_entity_poly.type
_entity_poly.pdbx_seq_one_letter_code
_entity_poly.pdbx_strand_id
1 'polypeptide(L)'
;MGLEAGQPPATNMRKMYWDYELEEMAEVWARQCQKRHDECRNTIRFNVLQNMDVRPVVPRVTEAQLLADAVGAWYSGSRVLPPEHVWSFRQSNCSAPGGCNAHWYTAAAWASTWRIGCSQALCTVKKRSCILYRKRRTLFQNETTEEDFGNVTRTTVMENILRRTRYMTSAASTRLEDFGTTINSGNESPLHRGILENAKKEKSRRIPKIAAFTICNYGPAGNIDGFPIYETGLTCSNCPQGTQCGDRTHRGLCSVNGDPDIKFS
;
A
#
# COMPACT_ATOMS: atom_id res chain seq x y z
N MET A 1 -9.52 6.59 20.02
CA MET A 1 -10.01 7.87 19.48
C MET A 1 -10.82 8.54 20.58
N GLY A 2 -10.49 9.78 20.95
CA GLY A 2 -11.01 10.44 22.16
C GLY A 2 -10.15 10.32 23.43
N LEU A 3 -9.11 9.48 23.40
CA LEU A 3 -8.08 9.37 24.46
C LEU A 3 -6.73 9.94 24.02
N GLU A 4 -6.59 10.32 22.74
CA GLU A 4 -5.38 10.93 22.21
C GLU A 4 -5.45 12.43 22.42
N ALA A 5 -4.38 13.03 22.93
CA ALA A 5 -4.32 14.46 23.17
C ALA A 5 -4.55 15.25 21.86
N GLY A 6 -5.47 16.20 21.90
CA GLY A 6 -5.82 17.05 20.75
C GLY A 6 -6.86 16.44 19.79
N GLN A 7 -7.33 15.21 20.01
CA GLN A 7 -8.41 14.60 19.23
C GLN A 7 -9.70 14.50 20.05
N PRO A 8 -10.82 15.11 19.60
CA PRO A 8 -12.08 15.06 20.34
C PRO A 8 -12.62 13.62 20.45
N PRO A 9 -13.42 13.31 21.48
CA PRO A 9 -14.06 12.01 21.59
C PRO A 9 -15.11 11.78 20.50
N ALA A 10 -15.27 10.52 20.10
CA ALA A 10 -16.08 10.12 18.95
C ALA A 10 -17.36 9.40 19.40
N THR A 11 -18.51 9.84 18.92
CA THR A 11 -19.82 9.28 19.28
C THR A 11 -20.14 7.98 18.54
N ASN A 12 -19.61 7.82 17.32
CA ASN A 12 -20.04 6.81 16.34
C ASN A 12 -18.89 5.95 15.78
N MET A 13 -17.74 5.94 16.44
CA MET A 13 -16.54 5.30 15.92
C MET A 13 -16.66 3.77 15.88
N ARG A 14 -16.54 3.13 14.71
CA ARG A 14 -16.67 1.67 14.59
C ARG A 14 -15.38 0.93 14.95
N LYS A 15 -15.53 -0.29 15.48
CA LYS A 15 -14.45 -1.30 15.51
C LYS A 15 -14.21 -1.80 14.08
N MET A 16 -12.94 -1.91 13.70
CA MET A 16 -12.55 -2.49 12.41
C MET A 16 -12.45 -4.01 12.50
N TYR A 17 -12.82 -4.67 11.41
CA TYR A 17 -12.71 -6.12 11.23
C TYR A 17 -11.82 -6.41 10.04
N TRP A 18 -11.02 -7.47 10.16
CA TRP A 18 -10.20 -7.93 9.07
C TRP A 18 -11.06 -8.36 7.87
N ASP A 19 -10.56 -8.09 6.67
CA ASP A 19 -11.22 -8.41 5.42
C ASP A 19 -10.21 -9.03 4.45
N TYR A 20 -10.38 -10.33 4.19
CA TYR A 20 -9.45 -11.11 3.37
C TYR A 20 -9.43 -10.68 1.90
N GLU A 21 -10.54 -10.15 1.36
CA GLU A 21 -10.55 -9.59 0.00
C GLU A 21 -9.62 -8.36 -0.07
N LEU A 22 -9.69 -7.48 0.94
CA LEU A 22 -8.84 -6.29 1.00
C LEU A 22 -7.36 -6.62 1.22
N GLU A 23 -7.06 -7.68 1.98
CA GLU A 23 -5.72 -8.21 2.20
C GLU A 23 -5.12 -8.74 0.89
N GLU A 24 -5.85 -9.59 0.17
CA GLU A 24 -5.38 -10.16 -1.10
C GLU A 24 -5.07 -9.06 -2.12
N MET A 25 -5.94 -8.07 -2.23
CA MET A 25 -5.71 -6.90 -3.09
C MET A 25 -4.47 -6.10 -2.64
N ALA A 26 -4.27 -5.95 -1.33
CA ALA A 26 -3.08 -5.28 -0.79
C ALA A 26 -1.80 -6.07 -1.11
N GLU A 27 -1.84 -7.40 -1.05
CA GLU A 27 -0.71 -8.28 -1.39
C GLU A 27 -0.34 -8.15 -2.87
N VAL A 28 -1.33 -8.27 -3.75
CA VAL A 28 -1.14 -8.14 -5.20
C VAL A 28 -0.49 -6.80 -5.53
N TRP A 29 -0.91 -5.72 -4.86
CA TRP A 29 -0.31 -4.40 -5.07
C TRP A 29 1.10 -4.28 -4.50
N ALA A 30 1.34 -4.75 -3.27
CA ALA A 30 2.65 -4.69 -2.62
C ALA A 30 3.73 -5.40 -3.46
N ARG A 31 3.39 -6.55 -4.05
CA ARG A 31 4.29 -7.36 -4.88
C ARG A 31 4.66 -6.72 -6.21
N GLN A 32 3.95 -5.68 -6.64
CA GLN A 32 4.31 -4.92 -7.84
C GLN A 32 5.48 -3.95 -7.61
N CYS A 33 5.84 -3.67 -6.36
CA CYS A 33 6.98 -2.81 -6.00
C CYS A 33 6.90 -1.40 -6.61
N GLN A 34 5.69 -0.87 -6.78
CA GLN A 34 5.47 0.46 -7.37
C GLN A 34 5.19 1.48 -6.28
N LYS A 35 5.98 2.54 -6.20
CA LYS A 35 5.76 3.65 -5.26
C LYS A 35 4.67 4.60 -5.79
N ARG A 36 3.46 4.08 -5.96
CA ARG A 36 2.23 4.82 -6.27
C ARG A 36 1.03 4.08 -5.68
N HIS A 37 -0.07 4.79 -5.53
CA HIS A 37 -1.32 4.17 -5.10
C HIS A 37 -1.93 3.32 -6.22
N ASP A 38 -2.69 2.29 -5.81
CA ASP A 38 -3.49 1.50 -6.73
C ASP A 38 -4.69 2.32 -7.23
N GLU A 39 -4.81 2.46 -8.55
CA GLU A 39 -5.89 3.21 -9.21
C GLU A 39 -7.21 2.40 -9.24
N CYS A 40 -7.13 1.07 -9.26
CA CYS A 40 -8.27 0.18 -9.48
C CYS A 40 -8.50 -0.76 -8.28
N ARG A 41 -8.68 -0.16 -7.10
CA ARG A 41 -8.77 -0.88 -5.81
C ARG A 41 -10.17 -1.01 -5.23
N ASN A 42 -11.21 -0.52 -5.91
CA ASN A 42 -12.58 -0.62 -5.41
C ASN A 42 -13.10 -2.06 -5.56
N THR A 43 -13.86 -2.53 -4.58
CA THR A 43 -14.54 -3.83 -4.64
C THR A 43 -15.98 -3.65 -5.09
N ILE A 44 -16.68 -4.75 -5.36
CA ILE A 44 -18.13 -4.74 -5.61
C ILE A 44 -18.89 -4.28 -4.35
N ARG A 45 -18.33 -4.50 -3.15
CA ARG A 45 -18.98 -4.17 -1.87
C ARG A 45 -18.86 -2.68 -1.51
N PHE A 46 -17.72 -2.05 -1.78
CA PHE A 46 -17.49 -0.66 -1.45
C PHE A 46 -16.25 -0.08 -2.14
N ASN A 47 -16.22 1.26 -2.22
CA ASN A 47 -15.00 2.00 -2.56
C ASN A 47 -13.92 1.77 -1.51
N VAL A 48 -12.65 1.81 -1.90
CA VAL A 48 -11.52 1.49 -1.02
C VAL A 48 -10.54 2.66 -0.94
N LEU A 49 -10.17 3.01 0.30
CA LEU A 49 -9.07 3.93 0.60
C LEU A 49 -7.80 3.12 0.88
N GLN A 50 -6.62 3.69 0.63
CA GLN A 50 -5.35 2.97 0.75
C GLN A 50 -4.31 3.80 1.48
N ASN A 51 -3.70 3.22 2.51
CA ASN A 51 -2.42 3.67 3.02
C ASN A 51 -1.30 2.83 2.41
N MET A 52 -0.20 3.50 2.06
CA MET A 52 1.01 2.87 1.55
C MET A 52 2.20 3.43 2.30
N ASP A 53 3.11 2.53 2.68
CA ASP A 53 4.38 2.87 3.27
C ASP A 53 5.50 2.08 2.58
N VAL A 54 6.64 2.75 2.33
CA VAL A 54 7.79 2.13 1.67
C VAL A 54 9.06 2.48 2.44
N ARG A 55 9.70 1.47 3.04
CA ARG A 55 10.89 1.66 3.88
C ARG A 55 12.05 0.78 3.44
N PRO A 56 13.30 1.28 3.51
CA PRO A 56 14.45 0.42 3.34
C PRO A 56 14.50 -0.60 4.49
N VAL A 57 14.81 -1.85 4.17
CA VAL A 57 14.99 -2.90 5.17
C VAL A 57 16.45 -2.94 5.59
N VAL A 58 16.68 -2.81 6.88
CA VAL A 58 18.01 -2.97 7.50
C VAL A 58 18.14 -4.38 8.11
N PRO A 59 19.36 -4.87 8.36
CA PRO A 59 19.55 -6.19 8.97
C PRO A 59 18.84 -6.28 10.34
N ARG A 60 18.30 -7.46 10.67
CA ARG A 60 17.67 -7.79 11.97
C ARG A 60 16.34 -7.09 12.27
N VAL A 61 15.65 -6.54 11.26
CA VAL A 61 14.29 -6.04 11.42
C VAL A 61 13.29 -7.17 11.12
N THR A 62 12.28 -7.29 11.96
CA THR A 62 11.17 -8.24 11.76
C THR A 62 10.05 -7.60 10.93
N GLU A 63 9.25 -8.42 10.28
CA GLU A 63 8.03 -7.98 9.58
C GLU A 63 7.09 -7.18 10.51
N ALA A 64 6.92 -7.66 11.74
CA ALA A 64 6.11 -6.99 12.76
C ALA A 64 6.65 -5.58 13.09
N GLN A 65 7.97 -5.40 13.16
CA GLN A 65 8.56 -4.07 13.39
C GLN A 65 8.31 -3.13 12.20
N LEU A 66 8.46 -3.62 10.97
CA LEU A 66 8.18 -2.83 9.76
C LEU A 66 6.71 -2.38 9.71
N LEU A 67 5.79 -3.28 10.08
CA LEU A 67 4.37 -2.95 10.19
C LEU A 67 4.12 -1.92 11.30
N ALA A 68 4.70 -2.11 12.49
CA ALA A 68 4.57 -1.17 13.60
C ALA A 68 5.10 0.22 13.25
N ASP A 69 6.23 0.31 12.54
CA ASP A 69 6.81 1.56 12.08
C ASP A 69 5.93 2.26 11.03
N ALA A 70 5.31 1.49 10.12
CA ALA A 70 4.36 2.00 9.14
C ALA A 70 3.10 2.56 9.82
N VAL A 71 2.47 1.77 10.70
CA VAL A 71 1.29 2.18 11.46
C VAL A 71 1.59 3.37 12.36
N GLY A 72 2.73 3.39 13.04
CA GLY A 72 3.15 4.50 13.87
C GLY A 72 3.33 5.80 13.08
N ALA A 73 3.88 5.73 11.86
CA ALA A 73 4.00 6.90 11.00
C ALA A 73 2.64 7.40 10.50
N TRP A 74 1.73 6.50 10.11
CA TRP A 74 0.37 6.89 9.75
C TRP A 74 -0.36 7.52 10.94
N TYR A 75 -0.26 6.90 12.12
CA TYR A 75 -0.88 7.39 13.35
C TYR A 75 -0.34 8.76 13.79
N SER A 76 0.92 9.08 13.49
CA SER A 76 1.51 10.39 13.81
C SER A 76 0.71 11.58 13.26
N GLY A 77 -0.12 11.36 12.24
CA GLY A 77 -1.08 12.32 11.72
C GLY A 77 -2.07 12.86 12.77
N SER A 78 -2.38 12.09 13.81
CA SER A 78 -3.29 12.51 14.88
C SER A 78 -2.82 13.74 15.66
N ARG A 79 -1.49 13.93 15.75
CA ARG A 79 -0.87 15.03 16.49
C ARG A 79 -0.86 16.35 15.71
N VAL A 80 -0.95 16.25 14.39
CA VAL A 80 -0.89 17.41 13.47
C VAL A 80 -2.27 17.76 12.90
N LEU A 81 -3.25 16.86 13.00
CA LEU A 81 -4.61 17.08 12.54
C LEU A 81 -5.34 18.02 13.52
N PRO A 82 -5.72 19.24 13.08
CA PRO A 82 -6.44 20.15 13.94
C PRO A 82 -7.87 19.65 14.24
N PRO A 83 -8.44 19.93 15.43
CA PRO A 83 -9.79 19.47 15.80
C PRO A 83 -10.89 19.92 14.84
N GLU A 84 -10.77 21.08 14.20
CA GLU A 84 -11.75 21.57 13.23
C GLU A 84 -11.83 20.73 11.95
N HIS A 85 -10.74 20.05 11.59
CA HIS A 85 -10.69 19.15 10.44
C HIS A 85 -11.35 17.80 10.74
N VAL A 86 -11.71 17.52 11.99
CA VAL A 86 -12.54 16.36 12.35
C VAL A 86 -13.97 16.52 11.84
N TRP A 87 -14.51 17.73 11.89
CA TRP A 87 -15.87 18.04 11.43
C TRP A 87 -15.98 18.22 9.93
N SER A 88 -14.90 18.70 9.30
CA SER A 88 -14.84 18.90 7.86
C SER A 88 -13.45 18.52 7.38
N PHE A 89 -13.30 17.26 6.96
CA PHE A 89 -12.05 16.77 6.44
C PHE A 89 -11.64 17.58 5.22
N ARG A 90 -10.36 17.92 5.15
CA ARG A 90 -9.73 18.48 3.96
C ARG A 90 -8.45 17.72 3.72
N GLN A 91 -8.29 17.24 2.50
CA GLN A 91 -7.05 16.57 2.13
C GLN A 91 -5.86 17.52 2.33
N SER A 92 -4.91 17.09 3.16
CA SER A 92 -3.73 17.89 3.47
C SER A 92 -2.90 18.14 2.21
N ASN A 93 -2.50 19.40 1.99
CA ASN A 93 -1.50 19.70 0.99
C ASN A 93 -0.16 19.13 1.46
N CYS A 94 0.27 18.05 0.83
CA CYS A 94 1.53 17.37 1.07
C CYS A 94 2.79 18.25 0.90
N SER A 95 2.65 19.45 0.36
CA SER A 95 3.71 20.46 0.26
C SER A 95 3.82 21.37 1.49
N ALA A 96 2.86 21.29 2.44
CA ALA A 96 2.84 22.13 3.63
C ALA A 96 3.80 21.59 4.73
N PRO A 97 4.26 22.45 5.68
CA PRO A 97 5.20 22.07 6.74
C PRO A 97 4.72 20.94 7.67
N GLY A 98 3.41 20.67 7.73
CA GLY A 98 2.80 19.57 8.49
C GLY A 98 2.75 18.21 7.77
N GLY A 99 3.21 18.16 6.51
CA GLY A 99 3.27 16.93 5.72
C GLY A 99 1.90 16.32 5.36
N CYS A 100 1.95 15.08 4.87
CA CYS A 100 0.79 14.29 4.41
C CYS A 100 0.17 13.42 5.52
N ASN A 101 0.70 13.47 6.75
CA ASN A 101 0.47 12.39 7.72
C ASN A 101 -0.98 12.35 8.20
N ALA A 102 -1.65 13.50 8.23
CA ALA A 102 -3.05 13.61 8.60
C ALA A 102 -3.93 12.68 7.77
N HIS A 103 -3.81 12.68 6.43
CA HIS A 103 -4.67 11.83 5.60
C HIS A 103 -4.45 10.32 5.83
N TRP A 104 -3.26 9.91 6.27
CA TRP A 104 -3.00 8.51 6.60
C TRP A 104 -3.65 8.12 7.92
N TYR A 105 -3.60 9.01 8.91
CA TYR A 105 -4.32 8.85 10.18
C TYR A 105 -5.83 8.78 9.94
N THR A 106 -6.37 9.73 9.17
CA THR A 106 -7.82 9.82 8.93
C THR A 106 -8.36 8.61 8.18
N ALA A 107 -7.55 7.93 7.36
CA ALA A 107 -7.95 6.70 6.69
C ALA A 107 -8.37 5.59 7.69
N ALA A 108 -7.63 5.47 8.79
CA ALA A 108 -7.93 4.52 9.87
C ALA A 108 -8.89 5.11 10.92
N ALA A 109 -8.95 6.43 11.04
CA ALA A 109 -9.79 7.10 12.02
C ALA A 109 -11.21 7.41 11.53
N TRP A 110 -11.57 7.00 10.32
CA TRP A 110 -12.85 7.34 9.70
C TRP A 110 -14.00 6.48 10.24
N ALA A 111 -15.03 7.09 10.85
CA ALA A 111 -16.07 6.37 11.59
C ALA A 111 -16.90 5.38 10.75
N SER A 112 -17.11 5.67 9.46
CA SER A 112 -17.84 4.77 8.57
C SER A 112 -16.96 3.65 7.99
N THR A 113 -15.64 3.71 8.15
CA THR A 113 -14.70 2.67 7.73
C THR A 113 -14.61 1.60 8.82
N TRP A 114 -14.88 0.35 8.47
CA TRP A 114 -14.93 -0.75 9.45
C TRP A 114 -14.33 -2.07 8.92
N ARG A 115 -13.79 -2.06 7.70
CA ARG A 115 -13.05 -3.17 7.10
C ARG A 115 -11.62 -2.73 6.80
N ILE A 116 -10.67 -3.61 7.11
CA ILE A 116 -9.25 -3.39 6.81
C ILE A 116 -8.63 -4.70 6.33
N GLY A 117 -7.75 -4.61 5.35
CA GLY A 117 -6.85 -5.71 4.96
C GLY A 117 -5.51 -5.14 4.56
N CYS A 118 -4.42 -5.75 5.05
CA CYS A 118 -3.07 -5.26 4.83
C CYS A 118 -2.15 -6.38 4.38
N SER A 119 -1.12 -6.03 3.62
CA SER A 119 -0.07 -6.96 3.24
C SER A 119 1.28 -6.25 3.11
N GLN A 120 2.36 -7.02 3.24
CA GLN A 120 3.73 -6.56 3.09
C GLN A 120 4.48 -7.38 2.04
N ALA A 121 5.24 -6.71 1.19
CA ALA A 121 6.15 -7.36 0.24
C ALA A 121 7.56 -6.77 0.30
N LEU A 122 8.57 -7.63 0.18
CA LEU A 122 9.96 -7.23 0.08
C LEU A 122 10.37 -7.09 -1.39
N CYS A 123 10.88 -5.91 -1.74
CA CYS A 123 11.23 -5.53 -3.10
C CYS A 123 12.70 -5.15 -3.21
N THR A 124 13.37 -5.56 -4.28
CA THR A 124 14.74 -5.11 -4.56
C THR A 124 14.73 -3.74 -5.24
N VAL A 125 15.34 -2.74 -4.59
CA VAL A 125 15.42 -1.38 -5.12
C VAL A 125 16.55 -1.31 -6.14
N LYS A 126 16.20 -1.43 -7.42
CA LYS A 126 17.11 -1.07 -8.51
C LYS A 126 17.22 0.46 -8.54
N LYS A 127 18.43 1.01 -8.44
CA LYS A 127 18.63 2.45 -8.71
C LYS A 127 18.06 2.73 -10.09
N ARG A 128 17.12 3.67 -10.23
CA ARG A 128 16.84 4.26 -11.54
C ARG A 128 18.19 4.83 -12.00
N SER A 129 18.76 4.27 -13.05
CA SER A 129 19.81 4.95 -13.78
C SER A 129 19.20 6.30 -14.18
N CYS A 130 19.72 7.39 -13.64
CA CYS A 130 19.39 8.73 -14.12
C CYS A 130 19.92 8.85 -15.55
N ILE A 131 19.24 8.22 -16.51
CA ILE A 131 19.35 8.62 -17.90
C ILE A 131 18.56 9.91 -17.96
N LEU A 132 19.28 11.02 -18.04
CA LEU A 132 18.71 12.32 -18.35
C LEU A 132 17.81 12.14 -19.56
N TYR A 133 16.49 12.14 -19.37
CA TYR A 133 15.55 12.16 -20.48
C TYR A 133 15.61 13.57 -21.06
N ARG A 134 16.65 13.81 -21.88
CA ARG A 134 16.76 15.01 -22.68
C ARG A 134 15.67 14.87 -23.74
N LYS A 135 14.52 15.51 -23.51
CA LYS A 135 13.50 15.71 -24.55
C LYS A 135 14.23 16.30 -25.74
N ARG A 136 14.43 15.51 -26.80
CA ARG A 136 14.90 16.02 -28.09
C ARG A 136 13.75 16.87 -28.61
N ARG A 137 13.84 18.20 -28.44
CA ARG A 137 13.02 19.12 -29.23
C ARG A 137 13.48 18.93 -30.67
N THR A 138 12.73 18.18 -31.46
CA THR A 138 12.83 18.28 -32.92
C THR A 138 12.27 19.66 -33.27
N LEU A 139 13.18 20.58 -33.60
CA LEU A 139 12.83 21.79 -34.33
C LEU A 139 12.43 21.32 -35.73
N PHE A 140 11.15 21.44 -36.07
CA PHE A 140 10.74 21.37 -37.47
C PHE A 140 11.27 22.63 -38.15
N GLN A 141 12.27 22.46 -39.01
CA GLN A 141 12.60 23.49 -40.00
C GLN A 141 11.54 23.42 -41.09
N ASN A 142 10.93 24.57 -41.36
CA ASN A 142 10.07 24.79 -42.51
C ASN A 142 10.93 24.73 -43.76
N GLU A 143 10.79 23.68 -44.57
CA GLU A 143 11.16 23.72 -45.98
C GLU A 143 9.88 23.70 -46.81
N THR A 144 9.74 24.78 -47.56
CA THR A 144 8.72 25.08 -48.56
C THR A 144 8.82 24.12 -49.75
N THR A 145 7.69 23.57 -50.19
CA THR A 145 7.30 23.44 -51.62
C THR A 145 5.86 22.92 -51.70
N GLU A 146 5.11 23.50 -52.63
CA GLU A 146 3.66 23.38 -52.83
C GLU A 146 3.24 22.12 -53.62
N GLU A 147 1.91 21.88 -53.63
CA GLU A 147 1.07 21.01 -54.50
C GLU A 147 1.03 19.50 -54.14
N ASP A 148 -0.10 18.76 -54.12
CA ASP A 148 -1.53 18.96 -54.42
C ASP A 148 -2.33 17.76 -53.77
N PHE A 149 -3.65 17.86 -53.75
CA PHE A 149 -4.68 17.14 -52.99
C PHE A 149 -4.75 15.60 -53.09
N GLY A 150 -5.22 14.96 -52.00
CA GLY A 150 -5.80 13.60 -52.06
C GLY A 150 -6.08 12.89 -50.72
N ASN A 151 -7.32 13.00 -50.23
CA ASN A 151 -8.02 12.20 -49.21
C ASN A 151 -7.27 11.03 -48.51
N VAL A 152 -6.93 11.18 -47.23
CA VAL A 152 -6.59 10.04 -46.35
C VAL A 152 -7.76 9.74 -45.42
N THR A 153 -8.57 8.77 -45.80
CA THR A 153 -9.46 8.04 -44.90
C THR A 153 -8.66 7.45 -43.74
N ARG A 154 -9.07 7.80 -42.53
CA ARG A 154 -8.44 7.38 -41.27
C ARG A 154 -8.84 5.93 -40.96
N THR A 155 -8.08 4.95 -41.45
CA THR A 155 -8.20 3.56 -40.99
C THR A 155 -7.41 3.37 -39.70
N THR A 156 -8.10 3.42 -38.56
CA THR A 156 -7.56 3.00 -37.27
C THR A 156 -7.52 1.47 -37.23
N VAL A 157 -6.35 0.88 -37.43
CA VAL A 157 -6.12 -0.53 -37.07
C VAL A 157 -6.07 -0.59 -35.54
N MET A 158 -7.07 -1.20 -34.91
CA MET A 158 -7.04 -1.54 -33.49
C MET A 158 -5.97 -2.61 -33.26
N GLU A 159 -4.81 -2.21 -32.76
CA GLU A 159 -3.86 -3.18 -32.20
C GLU A 159 -4.26 -3.53 -30.76
N ASN A 160 -4.53 -4.82 -30.54
CA ASN A 160 -4.89 -5.38 -29.25
C ASN A 160 -3.82 -5.11 -28.16
N ILE A 161 -4.29 -4.63 -27.00
CA ILE A 161 -3.52 -4.28 -25.79
C ILE A 161 -2.55 -5.39 -25.34
N LEU A 162 -2.84 -6.65 -25.64
CA LEU A 162 -2.04 -7.81 -25.29
C LEU A 162 -0.65 -7.85 -25.97
N ARG A 163 -0.46 -7.21 -27.13
CA ARG A 163 0.88 -7.12 -27.75
C ARG A 163 1.78 -6.08 -27.07
N ARG A 164 1.19 -5.13 -26.33
CA ARG A 164 1.92 -4.06 -25.66
C ARG A 164 2.59 -4.51 -24.35
N THR A 165 2.09 -5.57 -23.73
CA THR A 165 2.53 -6.06 -22.42
C THR A 165 3.58 -7.18 -22.48
N ARG A 166 3.97 -7.66 -23.68
CA ARG A 166 4.80 -8.87 -23.86
C ARG A 166 4.33 -10.07 -23.01
N TYR A 167 3.04 -10.18 -22.72
CA TYR A 167 2.43 -11.41 -22.21
C TYR A 167 1.87 -12.19 -23.39
N MET A 168 2.75 -12.61 -24.31
CA MET A 168 2.46 -13.74 -25.19
C MET A 168 3.37 -14.88 -24.80
N THR A 169 2.75 -15.92 -24.25
CA THR A 169 3.31 -17.24 -24.04
C THR A 169 3.69 -17.85 -25.39
N SER A 170 4.94 -17.70 -25.79
CA SER A 170 5.55 -18.71 -26.64
C SER A 170 5.90 -19.88 -25.74
N ALA A 171 5.16 -20.98 -25.88
CA ALA A 171 5.50 -22.25 -25.27
C ALA A 171 6.93 -22.66 -25.66
N ALA A 172 7.87 -22.44 -24.76
CA ALA A 172 9.14 -23.14 -24.73
C ALA A 172 9.27 -23.67 -23.30
N SER A 173 8.96 -24.95 -23.13
CA SER A 173 9.17 -25.69 -21.90
C SER A 173 10.64 -25.60 -21.51
N THR A 174 10.96 -24.78 -20.53
CA THR A 174 12.19 -24.94 -19.75
C THR A 174 11.84 -25.81 -18.57
N ARG A 175 12.26 -27.07 -18.67
CA ARG A 175 12.22 -28.12 -17.66
C ARG A 175 12.53 -27.52 -16.28
N LEU A 176 11.56 -27.63 -15.36
CA LEU A 176 11.77 -27.38 -13.95
C LEU A 176 12.71 -28.51 -13.47
N GLU A 177 13.97 -28.20 -13.16
CA GLU A 177 14.84 -29.18 -12.50
C GLU A 177 14.42 -29.29 -11.04
N ASP A 178 13.73 -30.40 -10.77
CA ASP A 178 13.44 -30.87 -9.43
C ASP A 178 14.76 -31.32 -8.79
N PHE A 179 15.19 -30.64 -7.73
CA PHE A 179 16.41 -30.97 -6.97
C PHE A 179 16.24 -32.22 -6.10
N GLY A 180 15.29 -33.08 -6.44
CA GLY A 180 14.95 -34.31 -5.73
C GLY A 180 15.34 -35.58 -6.48
N THR A 181 16.58 -35.73 -6.97
CA THR A 181 17.21 -37.06 -7.14
C THR A 181 18.70 -36.95 -7.52
N THR A 182 19.57 -36.92 -6.53
CA THR A 182 20.90 -37.54 -6.61
C THR A 182 21.21 -38.16 -5.27
N ILE A 183 20.83 -39.43 -5.11
CA ILE A 183 21.39 -40.28 -4.07
C ILE A 183 22.74 -40.77 -4.60
N ASN A 184 23.83 -40.35 -3.97
CA ASN A 184 24.91 -41.29 -3.65
C ASN A 184 25.85 -40.79 -2.54
N SER A 185 25.72 -41.50 -1.41
CA SER A 185 26.76 -41.99 -0.50
C SER A 185 27.92 -41.06 -0.13
N GLY A 186 27.74 -40.33 0.98
CA GLY A 186 28.81 -39.79 1.81
C GLY A 186 28.23 -39.24 3.10
N ASN A 187 28.51 -39.89 4.23
CA ASN A 187 28.08 -39.46 5.56
C ASN A 187 28.79 -38.16 5.94
N GLU A 188 28.19 -36.98 5.69
CA GLU A 188 28.59 -35.71 6.33
C GLU A 188 27.50 -34.62 6.14
N SER A 189 27.19 -33.90 7.22
CA SER A 189 26.13 -32.87 7.27
C SER A 189 26.47 -31.61 6.45
N PRO A 190 25.54 -30.99 5.68
CA PRO A 190 25.87 -29.95 4.71
C PRO A 190 26.19 -28.54 5.26
N LEU A 191 26.27 -28.36 6.59
CA LEU A 191 26.34 -27.03 7.23
C LEU A 191 27.77 -26.53 7.54
N HIS A 192 28.81 -27.22 7.06
CA HIS A 192 30.19 -26.76 7.26
C HIS A 192 31.11 -27.23 6.13
N ARG A 193 31.27 -26.41 5.08
CA ARG A 193 32.42 -26.54 4.18
C ARG A 193 32.94 -25.17 3.75
N GLY A 194 34.12 -24.82 4.27
CA GLY A 194 35.01 -23.81 3.69
C GLY A 194 35.43 -22.68 4.64
N ILE A 195 36.44 -22.93 5.46
CA ILE A 195 37.28 -21.91 6.11
C ILE A 195 38.33 -21.40 5.08
N LEU A 196 38.52 -20.07 5.08
CA LEU A 196 39.66 -19.25 4.66
C LEU A 196 40.60 -19.77 3.56
N GLU A 197 40.63 -19.10 2.40
CA GLU A 197 41.76 -18.25 1.98
C GLU A 197 41.48 -17.61 0.60
N ASN A 198 41.31 -16.29 0.60
CA ASN A 198 41.96 -15.33 -0.30
C ASN A 198 41.29 -13.97 -0.15
N ALA A 199 41.63 -13.32 0.95
CA ALA A 199 41.40 -11.90 1.16
C ALA A 199 42.25 -11.11 0.17
N LYS A 200 41.74 -10.92 -1.05
CA LYS A 200 42.07 -9.82 -1.97
C LYS A 200 41.25 -9.99 -3.24
N LYS A 201 40.38 -9.00 -3.50
CA LYS A 201 39.81 -8.68 -4.83
C LYS A 201 38.47 -9.31 -5.23
N GLU A 202 37.56 -9.56 -4.29
CA GLU A 202 36.13 -9.60 -4.65
C GLU A 202 35.53 -8.21 -4.41
N LYS A 203 35.35 -7.45 -5.51
CA LYS A 203 34.57 -6.21 -5.51
C LYS A 203 33.31 -6.46 -4.70
N SER A 204 33.14 -5.74 -3.58
CA SER A 204 31.91 -5.67 -2.78
C SER A 204 30.70 -6.00 -3.65
N ARG A 205 30.21 -7.25 -3.56
CA ARG A 205 28.92 -7.61 -4.14
C ARG A 205 27.95 -6.69 -3.42
N ARG A 206 27.52 -5.62 -4.10
CA ARG A 206 26.64 -4.60 -3.54
C ARG A 206 25.43 -5.33 -2.99
N ILE A 207 25.32 -5.41 -1.67
CA ILE A 207 24.16 -6.00 -1.00
C ILE A 207 22.93 -5.33 -1.61
N PRO A 208 21.95 -6.11 -2.14
CA PRO A 208 20.78 -5.53 -2.75
C PRO A 208 20.07 -4.67 -1.70
N LYS A 209 19.77 -3.42 -2.05
CA LYS A 209 18.96 -2.55 -1.20
C LYS A 209 17.53 -3.09 -1.25
N ILE A 210 17.08 -3.74 -0.18
CA ILE A 210 15.72 -4.24 -0.06
C ILE A 210 14.86 -3.13 0.53
N ALA A 211 13.64 -2.98 0.03
CA ALA A 211 12.61 -2.14 0.62
C ALA A 211 11.35 -2.96 0.89
N ALA A 212 10.72 -2.72 2.03
CA ALA A 212 9.41 -3.26 2.35
C ALA A 212 8.34 -2.30 1.83
N PHE A 213 7.36 -2.85 1.13
CA PHE A 213 6.14 -2.16 0.71
C PHE A 213 5.01 -2.68 1.60
N THR A 214 4.50 -1.83 2.48
CA THR A 214 3.36 -2.12 3.34
C THR A 214 2.14 -1.40 2.79
N ILE A 215 1.11 -2.15 2.44
CA ILE A 215 -0.15 -1.65 1.88
C ILE A 215 -1.28 -2.02 2.85
N CYS A 216 -2.13 -1.07 3.19
CA CYS A 216 -3.38 -1.31 3.90
C CYS A 216 -4.53 -0.69 3.12
N ASN A 217 -5.54 -1.51 2.85
CA ASN A 217 -6.78 -1.12 2.19
C ASN A 217 -7.89 -1.02 3.25
N TYR A 218 -8.72 0.03 3.13
CA TYR A 218 -9.74 0.40 4.09
C TYR A 218 -11.10 0.55 3.41
N GLY A 219 -12.13 -0.03 4.01
CA GLY A 219 -13.47 -0.13 3.43
C GLY A 219 -14.60 0.12 4.43
N PRO A 220 -15.69 0.79 4.01
CA PRO A 220 -15.78 1.69 2.86
C PRO A 220 -14.75 2.83 2.90
N ALA A 221 -14.47 3.45 1.75
CA ALA A 221 -13.50 4.54 1.66
C ALA A 221 -13.92 5.77 2.48
N GLY A 222 -13.00 6.25 3.32
CA GLY A 222 -13.10 7.54 4.01
C GLY A 222 -12.37 8.66 3.27
N ASN A 223 -11.91 9.66 4.01
CA ASN A 223 -11.19 10.85 3.51
C ASN A 223 -11.96 11.60 2.43
N ILE A 224 -13.27 11.77 2.63
CA ILE A 224 -14.13 12.48 1.71
C ILE A 224 -14.09 13.96 2.08
N ASP A 225 -13.64 14.80 1.16
CA ASP A 225 -13.53 16.24 1.38
C ASP A 225 -14.88 16.84 1.80
N GLY A 226 -14.85 17.67 2.85
CA GLY A 226 -16.02 18.33 3.41
C GLY A 226 -16.80 17.48 4.43
N PHE A 227 -16.59 16.16 4.46
CA PHE A 227 -17.30 15.26 5.40
C PHE A 227 -16.54 15.13 6.72
N PRO A 228 -17.26 14.86 7.84
CA PRO A 228 -16.61 14.60 9.11
C PRO A 228 -15.86 13.27 9.08
N ILE A 229 -14.69 13.22 9.72
CA ILE A 229 -13.94 11.98 9.95
C ILE A 229 -14.75 11.08 10.89
N TYR A 230 -15.27 11.67 11.96
CA TYR A 230 -16.19 11.07 12.91
C TYR A 230 -17.03 12.15 13.57
N GLU A 231 -18.14 11.76 14.16
CA GLU A 231 -18.98 12.70 14.93
C GLU A 231 -18.38 12.88 16.32
N THR A 232 -18.22 14.14 16.74
CA THR A 232 -17.65 14.43 18.05
C THR A 232 -18.72 14.52 19.12
N GLY A 233 -18.41 14.09 20.34
CA GLY A 233 -19.33 14.10 21.47
C GLY A 233 -19.01 12.98 22.46
N LEU A 234 -19.95 12.65 23.34
CA LEU A 234 -19.75 11.58 24.31
C LEU A 234 -19.47 10.25 23.59
N THR A 235 -18.42 9.56 24.01
CA THR A 235 -18.02 8.28 23.43
C THR A 235 -19.19 7.30 23.36
N CYS A 236 -19.38 6.66 22.21
CA CYS A 236 -20.47 5.71 21.93
C CYS A 236 -21.91 6.27 22.04
N SER A 237 -22.12 7.59 22.16
CA SER A 237 -23.48 8.14 22.29
C SER A 237 -24.30 8.05 21.01
N ASN A 238 -23.68 7.76 19.86
CA ASN A 238 -24.36 7.62 18.57
C ASN A 238 -23.83 6.43 17.77
N CYS A 239 -23.76 5.25 18.38
CA CYS A 239 -23.31 4.06 17.66
C CYS A 239 -24.23 3.74 16.47
N PRO A 240 -23.67 3.45 15.27
CA PRO A 240 -24.48 3.14 14.10
C PRO A 240 -25.38 1.91 14.26
N GLN A 241 -26.44 1.83 13.46
CA GLN A 241 -27.38 0.70 13.50
C GLN A 241 -26.66 -0.66 13.36
N GLY A 242 -27.10 -1.64 14.16
CA GLY A 242 -26.53 -2.99 14.20
C GLY A 242 -25.21 -3.09 14.98
N THR A 243 -24.83 -2.03 15.68
CA THR A 243 -23.65 -2.01 16.55
C THR A 243 -24.02 -1.57 17.97
N GLN A 244 -23.17 -1.92 18.92
CA GLN A 244 -23.24 -1.52 20.32
C GLN A 244 -21.88 -1.03 20.79
N CYS A 245 -21.83 -0.20 21.84
CA CYS A 245 -20.55 0.18 22.41
C CYS A 245 -19.78 -1.07 22.86
N GLY A 246 -18.52 -1.18 22.43
CA GLY A 246 -17.64 -2.28 22.73
C GLY A 246 -17.39 -2.40 24.23
N ASP A 247 -17.10 -3.61 24.69
CA ASP A 247 -16.80 -3.86 26.09
C ASP A 247 -15.30 -3.70 26.39
N ARG A 248 -14.93 -3.94 27.66
CA ARG A 248 -13.59 -4.01 28.27
C ARG A 248 -12.40 -3.52 27.44
N THR A 249 -12.07 -4.20 26.34
CA THR A 249 -10.88 -3.96 25.50
C THR A 249 -11.04 -2.80 24.51
N HIS A 250 -12.26 -2.50 24.08
CA HIS A 250 -12.58 -1.53 23.04
C HIS A 250 -13.73 -0.60 23.44
N ARG A 251 -13.72 -0.08 24.68
CA ARG A 251 -14.79 0.74 25.29
C ARG A 251 -15.16 2.03 24.54
N GLY A 252 -14.37 2.43 23.55
CA GLY A 252 -14.62 3.62 22.74
C GLY A 252 -15.02 3.33 21.30
N LEU A 253 -15.31 2.07 20.97
CA LEU A 253 -15.62 1.63 19.60
C LEU A 253 -16.96 0.92 19.56
N CYS A 254 -17.80 1.27 18.58
CA CYS A 254 -19.03 0.60 18.23
C CYS A 254 -18.72 -0.72 17.50
N SER A 255 -19.02 -1.83 18.15
CA SER A 255 -18.76 -3.19 17.66
C SER A 255 -20.05 -3.83 17.19
N VAL A 256 -19.99 -4.74 16.21
CA VAL A 256 -21.20 -5.40 15.68
C VAL A 256 -21.89 -6.23 16.75
N ASN A 257 -23.22 -6.31 16.69
CA ASN A 257 -23.98 -7.13 17.62
C ASN A 257 -23.55 -8.61 17.50
N GLY A 258 -23.20 -9.24 18.62
CA GLY A 258 -22.73 -10.62 18.64
C GLY A 258 -21.26 -10.82 18.28
N ASP A 259 -20.47 -9.74 18.22
CA ASP A 259 -19.01 -9.81 18.09
C ASP A 259 -18.44 -10.81 19.13
N PRO A 260 -17.66 -11.82 18.70
CA PRO A 260 -17.14 -12.85 19.58
C PRO A 260 -16.26 -12.28 20.70
N ASP A 261 -15.58 -11.16 20.45
CA ASP A 261 -14.72 -10.53 21.46
C ASP A 261 -15.51 -9.93 22.63
N ILE A 262 -16.83 -9.74 22.46
CA ILE A 262 -17.73 -9.27 23.51
C ILE A 262 -18.24 -10.44 24.39
N LYS A 263 -18.28 -11.67 23.85
CA LYS A 263 -18.90 -12.82 24.54
C LYS A 263 -18.01 -13.48 25.59
N PHE A 264 -16.70 -13.24 25.54
CA PHE A 264 -15.72 -13.85 26.47
C PHE A 264 -15.28 -12.91 27.60
N SER A 265 -16.07 -11.88 27.89
CA SER A 265 -15.81 -10.84 28.89
C SER A 265 -16.63 -11.00 30.16
#